data_AF-D3V9H0-F1
#
_entry.id   AF-D3V9H0-F1
#
_cell.length_a   1.000
_cell.length_b   1.000
_cell.length_c   1.000
_cell.angle_alpha   90.00
_cell.angle_beta   90.00
_cell.angle_gamma   90.00
#
_symmetry.space_group_name_H-M   'P 1'
#
loop_
_entity.id
_entity.type
_entity.pdbx_description
1 polymer ?
#
loop_
_entity_poly.entity_id
_entity_poly.type
_entity_poly.pdbx_seq_one_letter_code
_entity_poly.pdbx_strand_id
1 'polypeptide(L)' 'MAQKSARSKIERFRKEFITHTRQAGAHYKTQGFSEREALAQVSMDLGHGDGRGRYIRQVYYQNI' A
#
# COMPACT_ATOMS: atom_id res chain seq x y z
N MET A 1 -22.89 14.09 18.64
CA MET A 1 -21.58 13.73 18.05
C MET A 1 -21.61 12.24 17.70
N ALA A 2 -21.53 11.87 16.42
CA ALA A 2 -21.65 10.47 16.00
C ALA A 2 -20.42 9.67 16.48
N GLN A 3 -20.65 8.68 17.33
CA GLN A 3 -19.61 7.79 17.83
C GLN A 3 -19.06 6.97 16.64
N LYS A 4 -17.82 7.22 16.25
CA LYS A 4 -17.17 6.50 15.15
C LYS A 4 -17.08 5.02 15.53
N SER A 5 -17.86 4.19 14.83
CA SER A 5 -17.85 2.74 15.05
C SER A 5 -16.48 2.16 14.68
N ALA A 6 -16.11 1.01 15.26
CA ALA A 6 -14.87 0.31 14.93
C ALA A 6 -14.71 0.07 13.41
N ARG A 7 -15.83 -0.11 12.69
CA ARG A 7 -15.88 -0.20 11.23
C ARG A 7 -15.32 1.05 10.53
N SER A 8 -15.60 2.23 11.07
CA SER A 8 -15.08 3.50 10.55
C SER A 8 -13.57 3.67 10.78
N LYS A 9 -13.03 3.13 11.88
CA LYS A 9 -11.58 3.14 12.15
C LYS A 9 -10.84 2.22 11.20
N ILE A 10 -11.35 1.01 10.98
CA ILE A 10 -10.77 0.04 10.04
C ILE A 10 -10.79 0.60 8.60
N GLU A 11 -11.89 1.21 8.19
CA GLU A 11 -12.00 1.77 6.84
C GLU A 11 -11.04 2.96 6.63
N ARG A 12 -10.89 3.82 7.65
CA ARG A 12 -9.93 4.93 7.62
C ARG A 12 -8.50 4.42 7.54
N PHE A 13 -8.15 3.47 8.40
CA PHE A 13 -6.83 2.83 8.37
C PHE A 13 -6.54 2.23 6.99
N ARG A 14 -7.50 1.51 6.39
CA ARG A 14 -7.35 0.97 5.04
C ARG A 14 -7.08 2.07 4.00
N LYS A 15 -7.80 3.19 4.03
CA LYS A 15 -7.60 4.31 3.09
C LYS A 15 -6.24 4.98 3.26
N GLU A 16 -5.85 5.27 4.50
CA GLU A 16 -4.54 5.85 4.81
C GLU A 16 -3.41 4.93 4.35
N PHE A 17 -3.56 3.63 4.58
CA PHE A 17 -2.60 2.62 4.15
C PHE A 17 -2.48 2.52 2.62
N ILE A 18 -3.61 2.55 1.88
CA ILE A 18 -3.60 2.57 0.41
C ILE A 18 -2.91 3.84 -0.11
N THR A 19 -3.18 5.00 0.50
CA THR A 19 -2.52 6.24 0.10
C THR A 19 -1.01 6.18 0.34
N HIS A 20 -0.58 5.69 1.51
CA HIS A 20 0.82 5.57 1.85
C HIS A 20 1.57 4.63 0.89
N THR A 21 1.01 3.45 0.60
CA THR A 21 1.63 2.48 -0.33
C THR A 21 1.77 3.03 -1.75
N ARG A 22 0.79 3.81 -2.23
CA ARG A 22 0.87 4.48 -3.54
C ARG A 22 1.94 5.56 -3.59
N GLN A 23 2.07 6.36 -2.54
CA GLN A 23 3.09 7.40 -2.44
C GLN A 23 4.50 6.78 -2.40
N ALA A 24 4.70 5.74 -1.60
CA ALA A 24 5.96 5.01 -1.54
C ALA A 24 6.30 4.37 -2.90
N GLY A 25 5.33 3.74 -3.57
CA GLY A 25 5.53 3.19 -4.91
C GLY A 25 5.89 4.26 -5.95
N ALA A 26 5.25 5.43 -5.90
CA ALA A 26 5.58 6.55 -6.78
C ALA A 26 6.99 7.09 -6.52
N HIS A 27 7.40 7.19 -5.26
CA HIS A 27 8.75 7.58 -4.87
C HIS A 27 9.81 6.65 -5.49
N TYR A 28 9.64 5.32 -5.38
CA TYR A 28 10.58 4.38 -6.00
C TYR A 28 10.58 4.46 -7.53
N LYS A 29 9.41 4.67 -8.16
CA LYS A 29 9.34 4.92 -9.61
C LYS A 29 10.15 6.16 -10.02
N THR A 30 10.12 7.24 -9.23
CA THR A 30 10.95 8.43 -9.50
C THR A 30 12.46 8.18 -9.34
N GLN A 31 12.85 7.15 -8.61
CA GLN A 31 14.24 6.71 -8.49
C GLN A 31 14.69 5.76 -9.62
N GLY A 32 13.82 5.50 -10.62
CA GLY A 32 14.14 4.65 -11.77
C GLY A 32 13.76 3.17 -11.62
N PHE A 33 13.08 2.81 -10.54
CA PHE A 33 12.61 1.44 -10.33
C PHE A 33 11.47 1.13 -11.32
N SER A 34 11.48 -0.07 -11.89
CA SER A 34 10.30 -0.57 -12.59
C SER A 34 9.13 -0.72 -11.62
N GLU A 35 7.91 -0.78 -12.13
CA GLU A 35 6.73 -0.95 -11.28
C GLU A 35 6.80 -2.21 -10.40
N ARG A 36 7.35 -3.30 -10.92
CA ARG A 36 7.52 -4.54 -10.17
C ARG A 36 8.52 -4.38 -9.02
N GLU A 37 9.63 -3.68 -9.25
CA GLU A 37 10.65 -3.42 -8.23
C GLU A 37 10.14 -2.44 -7.18
N ALA A 38 9.43 -1.38 -7.60
CA ALA A 38 8.78 -0.44 -6.69
C ALA A 38 7.76 -1.15 -5.78
N LEU A 39 6.94 -2.05 -6.31
CA LEU A 39 5.98 -2.83 -5.52
C LEU A 39 6.67 -3.84 -4.59
N ALA A 40 7.80 -4.44 -5.02
CA ALA A 40 8.59 -5.31 -4.16
C ALA A 40 9.21 -4.53 -3.00
N GLN A 41 9.74 -3.34 -3.26
CA GLN A 41 10.35 -2.48 -2.25
C GLN A 41 9.32 -2.04 -1.20
N VAL A 42 8.16 -1.54 -1.65
CA VAL A 42 7.05 -1.18 -0.75
C VAL A 42 6.58 -2.39 0.09
N SER A 43 6.58 -3.59 -0.49
CA SER A 43 6.26 -4.83 0.24
C SER A 43 7.28 -5.13 1.35
N MET A 44 8.57 -4.91 1.07
CA MET A 44 9.64 -5.08 2.05
C MET A 44 9.55 -4.03 3.17
N ASP A 45 9.33 -2.77 2.84
CA ASP A 45 9.23 -1.68 3.83
C ASP A 45 8.05 -1.88 4.80
N LEU A 46 6.99 -2.53 4.33
CA LEU A 46 5.84 -2.91 5.14
C LEU A 46 6.03 -4.19 5.97
N GLY A 47 7.20 -4.83 5.89
CA GLY A 47 7.49 -6.06 6.62
C GLY A 47 6.83 -7.32 6.05
N HIS A 48 6.32 -7.27 4.81
CA HIS A 48 5.71 -8.40 4.14
C HIS A 48 6.72 -9.27 3.34
N GLY A 49 7.99 -8.87 3.31
CA GLY A 49 9.01 -9.45 2.44
C GLY A 49 8.86 -9.01 0.98
N ASP A 50 9.75 -9.43 0.09
CA ASP A 50 9.76 -8.96 -1.30
C ASP A 50 8.51 -9.42 -2.07
N GLY A 51 8.07 -10.68 -1.86
CA GLY A 51 6.83 -11.28 -2.37
C GLY A 51 6.59 -11.12 -3.87
N ARG A 52 7.57 -10.63 -4.64
CA ARG A 52 7.47 -10.01 -5.98
C ARG A 52 6.33 -8.99 -6.11
N GLY A 53 5.99 -8.28 -5.03
CA GLY A 53 4.90 -7.32 -4.99
C GLY A 53 3.48 -7.92 -5.08
N ARG A 54 3.32 -9.26 -4.99
CA ARG A 54 1.99 -9.91 -5.12
C ARG A 54 1.02 -9.50 -4.02
N TYR A 55 1.48 -9.41 -2.78
CA TYR A 55 0.64 -9.01 -1.66
C TYR A 55 0.12 -7.58 -1.83
N ILE A 56 1.02 -6.64 -2.11
CA ILE A 56 0.63 -5.23 -2.33
C ILE A 56 -0.34 -5.12 -3.51
N ARG A 57 -0.07 -5.83 -4.60
CA ARG A 57 -0.93 -5.84 -5.78
C ARG A 57 -2.33 -6.39 -5.47
N GLN A 58 -2.40 -7.48 -4.71
CA GLN A 58 -3.65 -8.15 -4.37
C GLN A 58 -4.47 -7.39 -3.32
N VAL A 59 -3.83 -6.83 -2.30
CA VAL A 59 -4.58 -6.25 -1.16
C VAL A 59 -4.86 -4.77 -1.36
N TYR A 60 -3.93 -4.03 -1.97
CA TYR A 60 -3.99 -2.57 -2.03
C TYR A 60 -4.23 -2.01 -3.44
N TYR A 61 -3.94 -2.77 -4.49
CA TYR A 61 -4.16 -2.34 -5.89
C TYR A 61 -5.34 -3.03 -6.59
N GLN A 62 -6.05 -3.98 -5.95
CA GLN A 62 -7.17 -4.71 -6.58
C GLN A 62 -8.41 -3.87 -6.91
N ASN A 63 -8.46 -2.58 -6.56
CA ASN A 63 -9.62 -1.71 -6.79
C ASN A 63 -9.23 -0.41 -7.52
N ILE A 64 -8.45 -0.54 -8.59
CA ILE A 64 -8.32 0.50 -9.62
C ILE A 64 -9.07 0.02 -10.86
#